data_AF-A0A3N5WGC4-F1
#
_entry.id   AF-A0A3N5WGC4-F1
#
_cell.length_a   1.000
_cell.length_b   1.000
_cell.length_c   1.000
_cell.angle_alpha   90.00
_cell.angle_beta   90.00
_cell.angle_gamma   90.00
#
_symmetry.space_group_name_H-M   'P 1'
#
loop_
_entity.id
_entity.type
_entity.pdbx_description
1 polymer ?
#
loop_
_entity_poly.entity_id
_entity_poly.type
_entity_poly.pdbx_seq_one_letter_code
_entity_poly.pdbx_strand_id
1 'polypeptide(L)'
;MRLLAVIRCVGQYQKLSTDVARAVQHCGCSGGHETSPLQLCPGFLPVRRTLSFICNQGERVSSTVAKPRPKHLNLMQIRLPIPGIISIMHRISGALLFLLLPLLLWLFQASLESPATFAEFRAVVTHPLMKLVLLGLLWGYLHHLFAGLRHLFLDLDIGTELEMARLTSIIVLAAGIVLTLVAGVALW
;
A
#
# COMPACT_ATOMS: atom_id res chain seq x y z
N MET A 1 -31.70 -2.31 9.59
CA MET A 1 -32.16 -2.72 8.23
C MET A 1 -31.08 -2.72 7.14
N ARG A 2 -29.94 -2.02 7.25
CA ARG A 2 -28.92 -1.95 6.17
C ARG A 2 -27.94 -3.12 6.10
N LEU A 3 -27.64 -3.80 7.22
CA LEU A 3 -26.71 -4.93 7.25
C LEU A 3 -27.24 -6.17 6.50
N LEU A 4 -28.53 -6.47 6.64
CA LEU A 4 -29.17 -7.59 5.92
C LEU A 4 -29.18 -7.38 4.40
N ALA A 5 -29.21 -6.13 3.91
CA ALA A 5 -29.15 -5.82 2.48
C ALA A 5 -27.75 -6.07 1.91
N VAL A 6 -26.70 -5.74 2.65
CA VAL A 6 -25.30 -6.00 2.26
C VAL A 6 -25.01 -7.50 2.25
N ILE A 7 -25.46 -8.25 3.26
CA ILE A 7 -25.30 -9.71 3.31
C ILE A 7 -26.02 -10.38 2.13
N ARG A 8 -27.25 -9.94 1.80
CA ARG A 8 -27.97 -10.42 0.61
C ARG A 8 -27.24 -10.05 -0.68
N CYS A 9 -26.71 -8.83 -0.78
CA CYS A 9 -25.97 -8.37 -1.97
C CYS A 9 -24.68 -9.19 -2.19
N VAL A 10 -23.89 -9.40 -1.14
CA VAL A 10 -22.66 -10.20 -1.19
C VAL A 10 -22.99 -11.66 -1.51
N GLY A 11 -24.01 -12.25 -0.87
CA GLY A 11 -24.46 -13.61 -1.17
C GLY A 11 -24.96 -13.77 -2.61
N GLN A 12 -25.68 -12.78 -3.13
CA GLN A 12 -26.17 -12.77 -4.51
C GLN A 12 -25.03 -12.58 -5.51
N TYR A 13 -24.02 -11.79 -5.19
CA TYR A 13 -22.79 -11.63 -6.00
C TYR A 13 -21.97 -12.92 -6.06
N GLN A 14 -21.82 -13.61 -4.92
CA GLN A 14 -21.05 -14.85 -4.84
C GLN A 14 -21.76 -16.03 -5.54
N LYS A 15 -23.10 -16.07 -5.47
CA LYS A 15 -23.92 -17.01 -6.23
C LYS A 15 -23.86 -16.72 -7.74
N LEU A 16 -23.92 -15.45 -8.14
CA LEU A 16 -23.76 -15.04 -9.54
C LEU A 16 -22.37 -15.38 -10.09
N SER A 17 -21.31 -15.19 -9.30
CA SER A 17 -19.93 -15.56 -9.67
C SER A 17 -19.76 -17.06 -9.89
N THR A 18 -20.33 -17.88 -9.00
CA THR A 18 -20.27 -19.35 -9.12
C THR A 18 -21.15 -19.89 -10.24
N ASP A 19 -22.32 -19.31 -10.49
CA ASP A 19 -23.19 -19.69 -11.61
C ASP A 19 -22.57 -19.30 -12.96
N VAL A 20 -21.89 -18.15 -13.05
CA VAL A 20 -21.12 -17.74 -14.24
C VAL A 20 -19.91 -18.67 -14.46
N ALA A 21 -19.14 -18.99 -13.42
CA ALA A 21 -18.01 -19.91 -13.53
C ALA A 21 -18.45 -21.32 -13.99
N ARG A 22 -19.57 -21.82 -13.45
CA ARG A 22 -20.16 -23.10 -13.84
C ARG A 22 -20.70 -23.07 -15.27
N ALA A 23 -21.32 -21.97 -15.71
CA ALA A 23 -21.81 -21.81 -17.08
C ALA A 23 -20.67 -21.75 -18.12
N VAL A 24 -19.54 -21.12 -17.79
CA VAL A 24 -18.34 -21.09 -18.65
C VAL A 24 -17.72 -22.48 -18.81
N GLN A 25 -17.65 -23.27 -17.72
CA GLN A 25 -17.16 -24.64 -17.77
C GLN A 25 -18.10 -25.59 -18.54
N HIS A 26 -19.42 -25.41 -18.41
CA HIS A 26 -20.40 -26.28 -19.08
C HIS A 26 -20.65 -25.97 -20.56
N CYS A 27 -20.67 -24.69 -20.95
CA CYS A 27 -20.97 -24.32 -22.33
C CYS A 27 -19.73 -24.26 -23.24
N GLY A 28 -18.54 -24.65 -22.75
CA GLY A 28 -17.35 -24.93 -23.56
C GLY A 28 -17.06 -23.88 -24.64
N CYS A 29 -16.69 -22.65 -24.24
CA CYS A 29 -16.06 -21.69 -25.16
C CYS A 29 -14.66 -22.20 -25.56
N SER A 30 -14.61 -23.27 -26.37
CA SER A 30 -13.39 -23.76 -27.01
C SER A 30 -13.33 -23.15 -28.41
N GLY A 31 -12.42 -22.20 -28.58
CA GLY A 31 -12.21 -21.51 -29.85
C GLY A 31 -11.83 -22.50 -30.94
N GLY A 32 -12.68 -22.62 -31.94
CA GLY A 32 -12.45 -23.44 -33.11
C GLY A 32 -13.44 -23.05 -34.19
N HIS A 33 -12.90 -22.55 -35.32
CA HIS A 33 -13.61 -22.35 -36.57
C HIS A 33 -14.54 -23.54 -36.88
N GLU A 34 -15.86 -23.35 -36.80
CA GLU A 34 -16.83 -23.72 -37.84
C GLU A 34 -18.26 -23.40 -37.41
N THR A 35 -19.04 -23.04 -38.42
CA THR A 35 -20.42 -22.57 -38.45
C THR A 35 -21.44 -23.42 -37.66
N SER A 36 -22.20 -22.81 -36.74
CA SER A 36 -23.63 -23.11 -36.52
C SER A 36 -24.29 -22.08 -35.57
N PRO A 37 -25.51 -21.59 -35.87
CA PRO A 37 -26.20 -20.64 -35.01
C PRO A 37 -26.73 -21.35 -33.76
N LEU A 38 -26.22 -20.94 -32.59
CA LEU A 38 -26.96 -20.92 -31.33
C LEU A 38 -27.78 -22.18 -30.98
N GLN A 39 -27.12 -23.30 -30.69
CA GLN A 39 -27.67 -24.25 -29.73
C GLN A 39 -27.39 -23.73 -28.32
N LEU A 40 -28.30 -22.85 -27.89
CA LEU A 40 -28.51 -22.40 -26.52
C LEU A 40 -28.38 -23.58 -25.54
N CYS A 41 -27.51 -23.47 -24.54
CA CYS A 41 -27.63 -24.21 -23.28
C CYS A 41 -29.06 -23.95 -22.73
N PRO A 42 -29.99 -24.92 -22.72
CA PRO A 42 -31.37 -24.68 -22.31
C PRO A 42 -31.41 -24.49 -20.80
N GLY A 43 -31.72 -23.27 -20.34
CA GLY A 43 -31.85 -22.93 -18.92
C GLY A 43 -31.32 -21.56 -18.49
N PHE A 44 -30.52 -20.87 -19.31
CA PHE A 44 -29.83 -19.63 -18.94
C PHE A 44 -30.18 -18.40 -19.80
N LEU A 45 -31.48 -18.19 -20.06
CA LEU A 45 -32.01 -17.00 -20.75
C LEU A 45 -31.64 -15.64 -20.10
N PRO A 46 -31.57 -15.46 -18.75
CA PRO A 46 -31.31 -14.13 -18.18
C PRO A 46 -29.83 -13.68 -18.22
N VAL A 47 -28.87 -14.58 -18.55
CA VAL A 47 -27.42 -14.27 -18.53
C VAL A 47 -26.80 -14.31 -19.94
N ARG A 48 -27.62 -14.55 -20.98
CA ARG A 48 -27.20 -14.66 -22.38
C ARG A 48 -26.40 -13.45 -22.88
N ARG A 49 -26.75 -12.24 -22.42
CA ARG A 49 -26.05 -10.99 -22.78
C ARG A 49 -24.67 -10.89 -22.12
N THR A 50 -24.56 -11.24 -20.85
CA THR A 50 -23.30 -11.15 -20.08
C THR A 50 -22.32 -12.24 -20.50
N LEU A 51 -22.79 -13.46 -20.74
CA LEU A 51 -21.94 -14.57 -21.20
C LEU A 51 -21.38 -14.34 -22.62
N SER A 52 -22.19 -13.78 -23.53
CA SER A 52 -21.71 -13.37 -24.85
C SER A 52 -20.65 -12.26 -24.76
N PHE A 53 -20.81 -11.31 -23.84
CA PHE A 53 -19.81 -10.27 -23.60
C PHE A 53 -18.50 -10.86 -23.05
N ILE A 54 -18.57 -11.77 -22.07
CA ILE A 54 -17.37 -12.37 -21.46
C ILE A 54 -16.62 -13.26 -22.46
N CYS A 55 -17.30 -14.11 -23.23
CA CYS A 55 -16.65 -14.99 -24.21
C CYS A 55 -16.01 -14.16 -25.35
N ASN A 56 -16.66 -13.07 -25.79
CA ASN A 56 -16.12 -12.14 -26.79
C ASN A 56 -14.98 -11.22 -26.26
N GLN A 57 -14.82 -11.10 -24.94
CA GLN A 57 -13.68 -10.41 -24.33
C GLN A 57 -12.47 -11.36 -24.18
N GLY A 58 -12.70 -12.64 -23.86
CA GLY A 58 -11.62 -13.63 -23.75
C GLY A 58 -10.90 -13.91 -25.06
N GLU A 59 -11.64 -13.99 -26.18
CA GLU A 59 -11.08 -14.27 -27.51
C GLU A 59 -10.26 -13.11 -28.08
N ARG A 60 -10.59 -11.88 -27.67
CA ARG A 60 -9.89 -10.64 -28.06
C ARG A 60 -8.54 -10.48 -27.36
N VAL A 61 -8.35 -11.07 -26.19
CA VAL A 61 -7.12 -10.97 -25.39
C VAL A 61 -6.11 -12.05 -25.78
N SER A 62 -6.57 -13.23 -26.19
CA SER A 62 -5.69 -14.38 -26.52
C SER A 62 -5.04 -14.30 -27.91
N SER A 63 -5.72 -13.71 -28.89
CA SER A 63 -5.29 -13.71 -30.31
C SER A 63 -4.28 -12.61 -30.69
N THR A 64 -3.87 -11.76 -29.74
CA THR A 64 -2.74 -10.84 -29.94
C THR A 64 -1.71 -11.10 -28.86
N VAL A 65 -0.67 -11.88 -29.18
CA VAL A 65 0.62 -11.72 -28.50
C VAL A 65 1.16 -10.35 -28.91
N ALA A 66 0.60 -9.32 -28.28
CA ALA A 66 0.86 -7.94 -28.58
C ALA A 66 2.32 -7.66 -28.18
N LYS A 67 3.09 -7.18 -29.15
CA LYS A 67 4.45 -6.66 -28.92
C LYS A 67 4.41 -5.76 -27.67
N PRO A 68 5.26 -5.99 -26.64
CA PRO A 68 5.17 -5.24 -25.40
C PRO A 68 5.32 -3.75 -25.71
N ARG A 69 4.30 -2.96 -25.33
CA ARG A 69 4.31 -1.52 -25.60
C ARG A 69 5.50 -0.88 -24.88
N PRO A 70 6.19 0.08 -25.51
CA PRO A 70 7.28 0.78 -24.85
C PRO A 70 6.73 1.53 -23.62
N LYS A 71 7.36 1.31 -22.47
CA LYS A 71 7.01 1.97 -21.21
C LYS A 71 8.01 3.09 -20.95
N HIS A 72 7.51 4.31 -20.77
CA HIS A 72 8.33 5.44 -20.38
C HIS A 72 8.48 5.46 -18.85
N LEU A 73 9.44 4.68 -18.33
CA LEU A 73 9.72 4.54 -16.89
C LEU A 73 11.10 5.07 -16.52
N ASN A 74 11.46 6.25 -17.03
CA ASN A 74 12.69 6.90 -16.64
C ASN A 74 12.46 7.77 -15.40
N LEU A 75 12.76 7.22 -14.22
CA LEU A 75 12.54 7.89 -12.93
C LEU A 75 13.32 9.20 -12.81
N MET A 76 14.46 9.33 -13.49
CA MET A 76 15.27 10.56 -13.45
C MET A 76 14.67 11.70 -14.29
N GLN A 77 13.77 11.39 -15.22
CA GLN A 77 13.08 12.37 -16.05
C GLN A 77 11.77 12.85 -15.42
N ILE A 78 11.19 12.08 -14.48
CA ILE A 78 9.92 12.40 -13.83
C ILE A 78 10.15 13.38 -12.66
N ARG A 79 9.45 14.51 -12.67
CA ARG A 79 9.49 15.51 -11.58
C ARG A 79 8.42 15.19 -10.54
N LEU A 80 8.84 14.67 -9.38
CA LEU A 80 7.94 14.38 -8.27
C LEU A 80 7.62 15.66 -7.47
N PRO A 81 6.33 15.96 -7.22
CA PRO A 81 5.96 17.05 -6.32
C PRO A 81 6.26 16.67 -4.85
N ILE A 82 6.36 17.67 -3.96
CA ILE A 82 6.69 17.46 -2.54
C ILE A 82 5.83 16.36 -1.87
N PRO A 83 4.49 16.31 -2.05
CA PRO A 83 3.68 15.24 -1.45
C PRO A 83 4.07 13.82 -1.91
N GLY A 84 4.55 13.69 -3.15
CA GLY A 84 5.07 12.43 -3.68
C GLY A 84 6.36 12.00 -2.99
N ILE A 85 7.26 12.95 -2.70
CA ILE A 85 8.49 12.71 -1.95
C ILE A 85 8.16 12.26 -0.52
N ILE A 86 7.25 12.95 0.18
CA ILE A 86 6.81 12.57 1.53
C ILE A 86 6.24 11.16 1.56
N SER A 87 5.47 10.75 0.55
CA SER A 87 4.93 9.39 0.49
C SER A 87 6.03 8.34 0.37
N ILE A 88 7.07 8.59 -0.45
CA ILE A 88 8.23 7.68 -0.56
C ILE A 88 8.99 7.63 0.77
N MET A 89 9.24 8.79 1.38
CA MET A 89 9.94 8.87 2.66
C MET A 89 9.18 8.16 3.79
N HIS A 90 7.85 8.25 3.83
CA HIS A 90 7.01 7.52 4.79
C HIS A 90 7.15 5.99 4.65
N ARG A 91 7.24 5.49 3.41
CA ARG A 91 7.48 4.06 3.15
C ARG A 91 8.88 3.62 3.59
N ILE A 92 9.89 4.41 3.23
CA ILE A 92 11.29 4.12 3.59
C ILE A 92 11.46 4.16 5.12
N SER A 93 10.89 5.16 5.80
CA SER A 93 10.98 5.27 7.25
C SER A 93 10.25 4.11 7.95
N GLY A 94 9.11 3.66 7.43
CA GLY A 94 8.42 2.48 7.94
C GLY A 94 9.26 1.21 7.84
N ALA A 95 9.90 0.99 6.69
CA ALA A 95 10.83 -0.13 6.50
C ALA A 95 12.05 -0.05 7.42
N LEU A 96 12.65 1.14 7.55
CA LEU A 96 13.78 1.39 8.45
C LEU A 96 13.43 1.05 9.91
N LEU A 97 12.30 1.56 10.40
CA LEU A 97 11.85 1.32 11.77
C LEU A 97 11.54 -0.15 12.03
N PHE A 98 10.93 -0.83 11.06
CA PHE A 98 10.65 -2.26 11.16
C PHE A 98 11.96 -3.09 11.24
N LEU A 99 12.93 -2.79 10.36
CA LEU A 99 14.21 -3.50 10.32
C LEU A 99 15.07 -3.26 11.57
N LEU A 100 14.99 -2.07 12.16
CA LEU A 100 15.76 -1.71 13.35
C LEU A 100 14.99 -1.92 14.67
N LEU A 101 13.76 -2.45 14.62
CA LEU A 101 12.98 -2.78 15.81
C LEU A 101 13.70 -3.78 16.74
N PRO A 102 14.36 -4.86 16.24
CA PRO A 102 15.09 -5.77 17.11
C PRO A 102 16.26 -5.09 17.86
N LEU A 103 16.95 -4.16 17.22
CA LEU A 103 18.02 -3.36 17.85
C LEU A 103 17.45 -2.49 18.97
N LEU A 104 16.32 -1.83 18.73
CA LEU A 104 15.65 -1.00 19.74
C LEU A 104 15.16 -1.83 20.93
N LEU A 105 14.61 -3.03 20.69
CA LEU A 105 14.19 -3.94 21.74
C LEU A 105 15.37 -4.47 22.56
N TRP A 106 16.50 -4.77 21.91
CA TRP A 106 17.72 -5.17 22.62
C TRP A 106 18.26 -4.05 23.51
N LEU A 107 18.34 -2.82 23.01
CA LEU A 107 18.74 -1.65 23.82
C LEU A 107 17.78 -1.41 24.98
N PHE A 108 16.48 -1.55 24.74
CA PHE A 108 15.45 -1.40 25.77
C PHE A 108 15.58 -2.47 26.86
N GLN A 109 15.76 -3.74 26.49
CA GLN A 109 16.00 -4.82 27.45
C GLN A 109 17.27 -4.56 28.28
N ALA A 110 18.38 -4.22 27.64
CA ALA A 110 19.66 -3.94 28.32
C ALA A 110 19.52 -2.81 29.36
N SER A 111 18.65 -1.83 29.08
CA SER A 111 18.38 -0.71 29.99
C SER A 111 17.60 -1.07 31.26
N LEU A 112 16.92 -2.23 31.29
CA LEU A 112 16.02 -2.62 32.39
C LEU A 112 16.48 -3.86 33.17
N GLU A 113 17.29 -4.72 32.57
CA GLU A 113 17.55 -6.07 33.08
C GLU A 113 18.37 -6.11 34.38
N SER A 114 19.49 -5.39 34.44
CA SER A 114 20.37 -5.36 35.63
C SER A 114 21.28 -4.13 35.65
N PRO A 115 21.94 -3.82 36.79
CA PRO A 115 22.92 -2.74 36.85
C PRO A 115 24.12 -2.96 35.90
N ALA A 116 24.52 -4.22 35.68
CA ALA A 116 25.62 -4.57 34.78
C ALA A 116 25.25 -4.31 33.31
N THR A 117 24.09 -4.79 32.87
CA THR A 117 23.58 -4.57 31.50
C THR A 117 23.25 -3.09 31.25
N PHE A 118 22.83 -2.35 32.28
CA PHE A 118 22.63 -0.90 32.15
C PHE A 118 23.96 -0.16 31.90
N ALA A 119 25.06 -0.62 32.51
CA ALA A 119 26.39 -0.06 32.24
C ALA A 119 26.83 -0.32 30.78
N GLU A 120 26.55 -1.51 30.24
CA GLU A 120 26.77 -1.83 28.82
C GLU A 120 25.91 -0.96 27.90
N PHE A 121 24.61 -0.84 28.19
CA PHE A 121 23.69 0.06 27.49
C PHE A 121 24.26 1.49 27.46
N ARG A 122 24.68 2.01 28.62
CA ARG A 122 25.25 3.35 28.73
C ARG A 122 26.52 3.49 27.89
N ALA A 123 27.41 2.50 27.88
CA ALA A 123 28.61 2.51 27.06
C ALA A 123 28.29 2.58 25.56
N VAL A 124 27.25 1.86 25.12
CA VAL A 124 26.80 1.86 23.72
C VAL A 124 26.17 3.19 23.32
N VAL A 125 25.20 3.70 24.10
CA VAL A 125 24.45 4.93 23.74
C VAL A 125 25.24 6.22 23.94
N THR A 126 26.32 6.19 24.73
CA THR A 126 27.22 7.35 24.87
C THR A 126 28.16 7.50 23.67
N HIS A 127 28.37 6.45 22.88
CA HIS A 127 29.20 6.51 21.69
C HIS A 127 28.59 7.48 20.65
N PRO A 128 29.38 8.43 20.11
CA PRO A 128 28.84 9.49 19.24
C PRO A 128 28.17 8.95 17.98
N LEU A 129 28.72 7.88 17.37
CA LEU A 129 28.08 7.22 16.22
C LEU A 129 26.71 6.63 16.59
N MET A 130 26.58 6.06 17.80
CA MET A 130 25.31 5.49 18.25
C MET A 130 24.28 6.60 18.50
N LYS A 131 24.69 7.73 19.09
CA LYS A 131 23.83 8.92 19.22
C LYS A 131 23.29 9.39 17.87
N LEU A 132 24.12 9.41 16.82
CA LEU A 132 23.69 9.76 15.47
C LEU A 132 22.69 8.75 14.89
N VAL A 133 22.92 7.44 15.10
CA VAL A 133 21.97 6.39 14.69
C VAL A 133 20.64 6.55 15.41
N LEU A 134 20.65 6.77 16.73
CA LEU A 134 19.44 7.00 17.52
C LEU A 134 18.71 8.28 17.10
N LEU A 135 19.43 9.35 16.77
CA LEU A 135 18.85 10.60 16.27
C LEU A 135 18.21 10.40 14.88
N GLY A 136 18.86 9.65 13.99
CA GLY A 136 18.30 9.28 12.69
C GLY A 136 17.06 8.39 12.82
N LEU A 137 17.07 7.44 13.76
CA LEU A 137 15.92 6.60 14.10
C LEU A 137 14.77 7.44 14.67
N LEU A 138 15.05 8.39 15.56
CA LEU A 138 14.07 9.31 16.12
C LEU A 138 13.43 10.16 15.02
N TRP A 139 14.24 10.75 14.14
CA TRP A 139 13.71 11.51 13.00
C TRP A 139 12.88 10.63 12.06
N GLY A 140 13.35 9.40 11.77
CA GLY A 140 12.61 8.43 10.98
C GLY A 140 11.24 8.09 11.59
N TYR A 141 11.19 7.90 12.91
CA TYR A 141 9.95 7.71 13.67
C TYR A 141 9.01 8.91 13.58
N LEU A 142 9.51 10.12 13.86
CA LEU A 142 8.70 11.35 13.81
C LEU A 142 8.16 11.60 12.40
N HIS A 143 8.99 11.44 11.38
CA HIS A 143 8.57 11.55 9.99
C HIS A 143 7.50 10.50 9.64
N HIS A 144 7.71 9.23 10.01
CA HIS A 144 6.74 8.16 9.76
C HIS A 144 5.38 8.46 10.43
N LEU A 145 5.40 8.89 11.70
CA LEU A 145 4.21 9.22 12.47
C LEU A 145 3.45 10.38 11.86
N PHE A 146 4.10 11.53 11.62
CA PHE A 146 3.41 12.71 11.09
C PHE A 146 2.93 12.52 9.65
N ALA A 147 3.71 11.83 8.80
CA ALA A 147 3.25 11.47 7.47
C ALA A 147 2.07 10.48 7.52
N GLY A 148 2.09 9.53 8.45
CA GLY A 148 0.98 8.60 8.70
C GLY A 148 -0.30 9.32 9.13
N LEU A 149 -0.20 10.28 10.06
CA LEU A 149 -1.33 11.13 10.46
C LEU A 149 -1.87 11.94 9.27
N ARG A 150 -0.99 12.52 8.46
CA ARG A 150 -1.38 13.21 7.23
C ARG A 150 -2.14 12.26 6.28
N HIS A 151 -1.66 11.03 6.09
CA HIS A 151 -2.35 10.04 5.27
C HIS A 151 -3.73 9.69 5.82
N LEU A 152 -3.86 9.52 7.14
CA LEU A 152 -5.15 9.30 7.79
C LEU A 152 -6.13 10.47 7.55
N PHE A 153 -5.66 11.71 7.60
CA PHE A 153 -6.50 12.87 7.27
C PHE A 153 -6.95 12.87 5.81
N LEU A 154 -6.08 12.48 4.88
CA LEU A 154 -6.46 12.33 3.47
C LEU A 154 -7.47 11.21 3.25
N ASP A 155 -7.38 10.11 3.99
CA ASP A 155 -8.36 9.01 3.93
C ASP A 155 -9.75 9.44 4.44
N LEU A 156 -9.80 10.49 5.26
CA LEU A 156 -11.02 11.15 5.71
C LEU A 156 -11.47 12.29 4.78
N ASP A 157 -10.85 12.44 3.62
CA ASP A 157 -11.08 13.51 2.64
C ASP A 157 -10.75 14.93 3.16
N ILE A 158 -9.89 15.03 4.18
CA ILE A 158 -9.46 16.30 4.78
C ILE A 158 -8.12 16.73 4.18
N GLY A 159 -8.08 17.91 3.54
CA GLY A 159 -6.85 18.49 2.99
C GLY A 159 -6.42 17.90 1.64
N THR A 160 -7.38 17.43 0.84
CA THR A 160 -7.17 16.88 -0.51
C THR A 160 -6.86 17.95 -1.56
N GLU A 161 -7.18 19.22 -1.27
CA GLU A 161 -6.80 20.37 -2.08
C GLU A 161 -5.29 20.46 -2.29
N LEU A 162 -4.87 20.83 -3.50
CA LEU A 162 -3.46 20.74 -3.92
C LEU A 162 -2.53 21.66 -3.12
N GLU A 163 -3.02 22.85 -2.76
CA GLU A 163 -2.28 23.80 -1.91
C GLU A 163 -2.12 23.25 -0.49
N MET A 164 -3.19 22.73 0.11
CA MET A 164 -3.17 22.12 1.44
C MET A 164 -2.32 20.86 1.48
N ALA A 165 -2.36 20.04 0.43
CA ALA A 165 -1.54 18.84 0.31
C ALA A 165 -0.04 19.19 0.30
N ARG A 166 0.36 20.31 -0.32
CA ARG A 166 1.75 20.82 -0.30
C ARG A 166 2.12 21.40 1.07
N LEU A 167 1.25 22.22 1.65
CA LEU A 167 1.48 22.83 2.96
C LEU A 167 1.66 21.76 4.05
N THR A 168 0.73 20.80 4.14
CA THR A 168 0.80 19.69 5.10
C THR A 168 2.05 18.84 4.93
N SER A 169 2.52 18.65 3.68
CA SER A 169 3.77 17.93 3.40
C SER A 169 5.00 18.67 3.94
N ILE A 170 5.03 20.00 3.85
CA ILE A 170 6.10 20.83 4.42
C ILE A 170 6.03 20.82 5.94
N ILE A 171 4.83 20.91 6.52
CA ILE A 171 4.62 20.86 7.98
C ILE A 171 5.15 19.54 8.56
N VAL A 172 4.87 18.41 7.91
CA VAL A 172 5.39 17.09 8.34
C VAL A 172 6.92 17.09 8.45
N LEU A 173 7.63 17.64 7.46
CA LEU A 173 9.09 17.74 7.49
C LEU A 173 9.58 18.72 8.56
N ALA A 174 9.00 19.92 8.60
CA ALA A 174 9.40 20.96 9.53
C ALA A 174 9.22 20.50 10.99
N ALA A 175 8.07 19.94 11.33
CA ALA A 175 7.78 19.43 12.66
C ALA A 175 8.76 18.30 13.06
N GLY A 176 9.04 17.37 12.14
CA GLY A 176 10.01 16.28 12.38
C GLY A 176 11.42 16.80 12.62
N ILE A 177 11.90 17.76 11.82
CA ILE A 177 13.23 18.36 11.97
C ILE A 177 13.34 19.13 13.28
N VAL A 178 12.37 20.00 13.59
CA VAL A 178 12.39 20.82 14.81
C VAL A 178 12.44 19.94 16.06
N LEU A 179 11.58 18.92 16.15
CA LEU A 179 11.59 18.00 17.29
C LEU A 179 12.88 17.18 17.40
N THR A 180 13.44 16.77 16.26
CA THR A 180 14.73 16.06 16.23
C THR A 180 15.86 16.95 16.72
N LEU A 181 15.90 18.22 16.32
CA LEU A 181 16.92 19.17 16.78
C LEU A 181 16.82 19.41 18.29
N VAL A 182 15.61 19.59 18.82
CA VAL A 182 15.37 19.73 20.27
C VAL A 182 15.88 18.50 21.02
N ALA A 183 15.56 17.30 20.54
CA ALA A 183 16.05 16.06 21.14
C ALA A 183 17.58 15.91 21.00
N GLY A 184 18.15 16.35 19.88
CA GLY A 184 19.60 16.36 19.67
C GLY A 184 20.32 17.26 20.67
N VAL A 185 19.78 18.46 20.95
CA VAL A 185 20.33 19.35 21.98
C VAL A 185 20.26 18.70 23.37
N ALA A 186 19.19 17.97 23.67
CA ALA A 186 19.06 17.28 24.97
C ALA A 186 19.95 16.03 25.11
N LEU A 187 20.32 15.40 23.98
CA LEU A 187 21.11 14.16 23.95
C LEU A 187 22.63 14.41 24.07
N TRP A 188 23.09 15.63 23.77
CA TRP A 188 24.48 16.05 23.87
C TRP A 188 24.75 16.81 25.16
#